data_AF-A0A2S9J2S2-F1
#
_entry.id   AF-A0A2S9J2S2-F1
#
_cell.length_a   1.000
_cell.length_b   1.000
_cell.length_c   1.000
_cell.angle_alpha   90.00
_cell.angle_beta   90.00
_cell.angle_gamma   90.00
#
_symmetry.space_group_name_H-M   'P 1'
#
loop_
_entity.id
_entity.type
_entity.pdbx_description
1 polymer ?
#
loop_
_entity_poly.entity_id
_entity_poly.type
_entity_poly.pdbx_seq_one_letter_code
_entity_poly.pdbx_strand_id
1 'polypeptide(L)'
;MRTIAELPHPDCKISIFSMNQKFIVKFEQGALEQSYKLAETDIVGGVNGLFELLDETFINDVLKQFKEMRQLFIDAYNRYE
;
A
#
# COMPACT_ATOMS: atom_id res chain seq x y z
N MET A 1 -1.34 8.77 -14.17
CA MET A 1 -1.79 8.35 -12.82
C MET A 1 -2.30 9.58 -12.10
N ARG A 2 -3.56 9.59 -11.67
CA ARG A 2 -4.16 10.71 -10.93
C ARG A 2 -4.26 10.33 -9.46
N THR A 3 -3.78 11.19 -8.56
CA THR A 3 -4.00 11.02 -7.12
C THR A 3 -5.48 11.25 -6.79
N ILE A 4 -6.06 10.31 -6.06
CA ILE A 4 -7.47 10.32 -5.66
C ILE A 4 -7.60 10.73 -4.20
N ALA A 5 -6.77 10.17 -3.33
CA ALA A 5 -6.75 10.48 -1.90
C ALA A 5 -5.38 10.14 -1.30
N GLU A 6 -5.06 10.77 -0.18
CA GLU A 6 -3.96 10.38 0.70
C GLU A 6 -4.54 10.20 2.10
N LEU A 7 -4.25 9.07 2.75
CA LEU A 7 -4.66 8.83 4.13
C LEU A 7 -3.46 9.07 5.05
N PRO A 8 -3.58 9.95 6.05
CA PRO A 8 -2.53 10.12 7.05
C PRO A 8 -2.44 8.88 7.94
N HIS A 9 -1.24 8.34 8.11
CA HIS A 9 -0.96 7.29 9.08
C HIS A 9 0.41 7.56 9.73
N PRO A 10 0.59 7.34 11.05
CA PRO A 10 1.84 7.66 11.73
C PRO A 10 3.05 6.88 11.19
N ASP A 11 2.86 5.61 10.84
CA ASP A 11 3.96 4.69 10.50
C ASP A 11 4.23 4.48 9.00
N CYS A 12 3.37 5.00 8.12
CA CYS A 12 3.54 4.89 6.67
C CYS A 12 2.70 5.95 5.93
N LYS A 13 3.07 6.27 4.68
CA LYS A 13 2.22 7.07 3.80
C LYS A 13 1.31 6.16 3.00
N ILE A 14 0.00 6.44 2.98
CA ILE A 14 -0.98 5.70 2.18
C ILE A 14 -1.52 6.64 1.10
N SER A 15 -1.33 6.27 -0.16
CA SER A 15 -1.77 7.04 -1.32
C SER A 15 -2.65 6.19 -2.22
N ILE A 16 -3.79 6.74 -2.64
CA ILE A 16 -4.70 6.11 -3.59
C ILE A 16 -4.61 6.85 -4.91
N PHE A 17 -4.42 6.10 -5.98
CA PHE A 17 -4.40 6.63 -7.34
C PHE A 17 -5.43 5.92 -8.21
N SER A 18 -5.89 6.60 -9.26
CA SER A 18 -6.60 5.96 -10.38
C SER A 18 -5.72 6.02 -11.62
N MET A 19 -5.60 4.88 -12.29
CA MET A 19 -4.92 4.76 -13.58
C MET A 19 -5.47 3.56 -14.34
N ASN A 20 -5.90 3.78 -15.59
CA ASN A 20 -6.34 2.72 -16.49
C ASN A 20 -7.46 1.84 -15.90
N GLN A 21 -8.52 2.46 -15.36
CA GLN A 21 -9.67 1.77 -14.75
C GLN A 21 -9.30 0.90 -13.54
N LYS A 22 -8.19 1.25 -12.88
CA LYS A 22 -7.75 0.59 -11.65
C LYS A 22 -7.52 1.61 -10.56
N PHE A 23 -7.96 1.27 -9.35
CA PHE A 23 -7.44 1.87 -8.14
C PHE A 23 -6.09 1.24 -7.81
N ILE A 24 -5.13 2.08 -7.44
CA ILE A 24 -3.81 1.68 -6.97
C ILE A 24 -3.67 2.22 -5.55
N VAL A 25 -3.71 1.34 -4.57
CA VAL A 25 -3.38 1.67 -3.18
C VAL A 25 -1.90 1.43 -2.98
N LYS A 26 -1.19 2.48 -2.60
CA LYS A 26 0.26 2.44 -2.41
C LYS A 26 0.58 2.83 -0.97
N PHE A 27 1.34 1.98 -0.31
CA PHE A 27 1.90 2.20 1.01
C PHE A 27 3.40 2.46 0.87
N GLU A 28 3.92 3.46 1.59
CA GLU A 28 5.34 3.83 1.57
C GLU A 28 5.88 3.92 3.00
N GLN A 29 7.00 3.23 3.28
CA GLN A 29 7.73 3.32 4.54
C GLN A 29 9.24 3.49 4.29
N GLY A 30 9.69 4.75 4.25
CA GLY A 30 11.06 5.08 3.90
C GLY A 30 11.36 4.71 2.45
N ALA A 31 12.32 3.80 2.24
CA ALA A 31 12.71 3.31 0.91
C ALA A 31 11.87 2.11 0.41
N LEU A 32 10.90 1.63 1.20
CA LEU A 32 10.09 0.47 0.85
C LEU A 32 8.70 0.92 0.38
N GLU A 33 8.17 0.23 -0.62
CA GLU A 33 6.84 0.44 -1.17
C GLU A 33 6.08 -0.88 -1.30
N GLN A 34 4.80 -0.89 -0.92
CA GLN A 34 3.85 -1.96 -1.23
C GLN A 34 2.67 -1.38 -2.04
N SER A 35 2.36 -1.96 -3.19
CA SER A 35 1.35 -1.43 -4.13
C SER A 35 0.32 -2.51 -4.50
N TYR A 36 -0.96 -2.24 -4.25
CA TYR A 36 -2.10 -3.11 -4.53
C TYR A 36 -2.95 -2.50 -5.65
N LYS A 37 -3.24 -3.27 -6.70
CA LYS A 37 -4.02 -2.83 -7.87
C LYS A 37 -5.35 -3.54 -7.91
N LEU A 38 -6.44 -2.79 -7.90
CA LEU A 38 -7.81 -3.31 -7.92
C LEU A 38 -8.54 -2.73 -9.13
N ALA A 39 -9.34 -3.53 -9.82
CA ALA A 39 -10.19 -3.00 -10.88
C ALA A 39 -11.29 -2.14 -10.26
N GLU A 40 -11.58 -0.97 -10.86
CA GLU A 40 -12.62 -0.08 -10.34
C GLU A 40 -14.01 -0.74 -10.33
N THR A 41 -14.24 -1.70 -11.23
CA THR A 41 -15.47 -2.50 -11.33
C THR A 41 -15.68 -3.45 -10.15
N ASP A 42 -14.61 -3.86 -9.48
CA ASP A 42 -14.67 -4.85 -8.40
C ASP A 42 -14.92 -4.19 -7.04
N ILE A 43 -14.87 -2.86 -6.97
CA ILE A 43 -15.07 -2.09 -5.73
C ILE A 43 -16.48 -1.55 -5.68
N VAL A 44 -17.31 -2.16 -4.84
CA VAL A 44 -18.66 -1.69 -4.54
C VAL A 44 -18.57 -0.29 -3.93
N GLY A 45 -19.31 0.68 -4.47
CA GLY A 45 -19.28 2.07 -3.98
C GLY A 45 -18.05 2.89 -4.41
N GLY A 46 -17.23 2.37 -5.35
CA GLY A 46 -16.09 3.10 -5.91
C GLY A 46 -15.04 3.46 -4.85
N VAL A 47 -14.56 4.71 -4.85
CA VAL A 47 -13.51 5.14 -3.92
C VAL A 47 -13.91 4.95 -2.44
N ASN A 48 -15.20 5.05 -2.11
CA ASN A 48 -15.65 4.88 -0.73
C ASN A 48 -15.50 3.43 -0.25
N GLY A 49 -15.82 2.44 -1.09
CA GLY A 49 -15.60 1.02 -0.75
C GLY A 49 -14.12 0.69 -0.60
N LEU A 50 -13.23 1.47 -1.23
CA LEU A 50 -11.80 1.34 -1.01
C LEU A 50 -11.39 1.76 0.40
N PHE A 51 -12.02 2.79 0.98
CA PHE A 51 -11.76 3.14 2.39
C PHE A 51 -12.24 2.06 3.36
N GLU A 52 -13.33 1.35 3.04
CA GLU A 52 -13.79 0.20 3.82
C GLU A 52 -12.83 -0.99 3.71
N LEU A 53 -12.26 -1.22 2.52
CA LEU A 53 -11.23 -2.24 2.30
C LEU A 53 -9.94 -1.95 3.09
N LEU A 54 -9.57 -0.67 3.21
CA LEU A 54 -8.38 -0.21 3.93
C LEU A 54 -8.65 -0.09 5.44
N ASP A 55 -9.14 -1.17 6.03
CA ASP A 55 -9.39 -1.25 7.46
C ASP A 55 -8.09 -1.33 8.28
N GLU A 56 -8.22 -1.15 9.60
CA GLU A 56 -7.08 -1.19 10.51
C GLU A 56 -6.37 -2.57 10.49
N THR A 57 -7.10 -3.66 10.26
CA THR A 57 -6.53 -5.00 10.21
C THR A 57 -5.55 -5.12 9.04
N PHE A 58 -6.01 -4.74 7.85
CA PHE A 58 -5.20 -4.76 6.64
C PHE A 58 -4.01 -3.83 6.74
N ILE A 59 -4.21 -2.59 7.22
CA ILE A 59 -3.11 -1.63 7.42
C ILE A 59 -2.05 -2.21 8.37
N ASN A 60 -2.46 -2.79 9.50
CA ASN A 60 -1.53 -3.40 10.45
C ASN A 60 -0.75 -4.57 9.84
N ASP A 61 -1.37 -5.38 9.00
CA ASP A 61 -0.69 -6.48 8.32
C ASP A 61 0.29 -5.98 7.24
N VAL A 62 -0.05 -4.91 6.52
CA VAL A 62 0.89 -4.22 5.62
C VAL A 62 2.12 -3.69 6.39
N LEU A 63 1.91 -3.13 7.58
CA LEU A 63 3.00 -2.65 8.44
C LEU A 63 3.89 -3.79 8.95
N LYS A 64 3.32 -4.95 9.29
CA LYS A 64 4.11 -6.15 9.60
C LYS A 64 4.92 -6.59 8.39
N GLN A 65 4.32 -6.59 7.20
CA GLN A 65 5.00 -6.99 5.98
C GLN A 65 6.18 -6.06 5.65
N PHE A 66 6.09 -4.77 5.95
CA PHE A 66 7.26 -3.87 5.80
C PHE A 66 8.44 -4.26 6.67
N LYS A 67 8.22 -4.81 7.88
CA LYS A 67 9.31 -5.31 8.73
C LYS A 67 10.00 -6.50 8.07
N GLU A 68 9.21 -7.44 7.54
CA GLU A 68 9.72 -8.60 6.80
C GLU A 68 10.47 -8.19 5.53
N MET A 69 9.90 -7.28 4.73
CA MET A 69 10.57 -6.74 3.53
C MET A 69 11.93 -6.12 3.86
N ARG A 70 12.01 -5.37 4.96
CA ARG A 70 13.24 -4.75 5.43
C ARG A 70 14.27 -5.81 5.82
N GLN A 71 13.85 -6.83 6.57
CA GLN A 71 14.73 -7.92 6.97
C GLN A 71 15.27 -8.68 5.76
N LEU A 72 14.39 -9.04 4.82
CA LEU A 72 14.77 -9.72 3.58
C LEU A 72 15.81 -8.94 2.78
N PHE A 73 15.65 -7.62 2.69
CA PHE A 73 16.60 -6.76 2.00
C PHE A 73 17.95 -6.70 2.73
N ILE A 74 17.94 -6.55 4.05
CA ILE A 74 19.16 -6.56 4.88
C ILE A 74 19.90 -7.89 4.75
N ASP A 75 19.19 -9.02 4.82
CA ASP A 75 19.81 -10.34 4.71
C ASP A 75 20.41 -10.56 3.32
N ALA A 76 19.73 -10.10 2.26
CA ALA A 76 20.27 -10.17 0.91
C ALA A 76 21.54 -9.32 0.76
N TYR A 77 21.54 -8.13 1.34
CA TYR A 77 22.69 -7.23 1.34
C TYR A 77 23.88 -7.85 2.10
N ASN A 78 23.66 -8.38 3.30
CA ASN A 78 24.69 -9.03 4.12
C ASN A 78 25.29 -10.28 3.47
N ARG A 79 24.58 -10.97 2.57
CA ARG A 79 25.14 -12.10 1.80
C ARG A 79 25.97 -11.68 0.60
N TYR A 80 25.77 -10.44 0.13
CA TYR A 80 26.48 -9.88 -1.00
C TYR A 80 27.83 -9.27 -0.60
N GLU A 81 27.91 -8.69 0.61
CA GLU A 81 29.16 -8.28 1.27
C GLU A 81 29.98 -9.49 1.76
#